data_AF-A0A939D1G5-F1
#
_entry.id   AF-A0A939D1G5-F1
#
_cell.length_a   1.000
_cell.length_b   1.000
_cell.length_c   1.000
_cell.angle_alpha   90.00
_cell.angle_beta   90.00
_cell.angle_gamma   90.00
#
_symmetry.space_group_name_H-M   'P 1'
#
loop_
_entity.id
_entity.type
_entity.pdbx_description
1 polymer ?
#
loop_
_entity_poly.entity_id
_entity_poly.type
_entity_poly.pdbx_seq_one_letter_code
_entity_poly.pdbx_strand_id
1 'polypeptide(L)' 'MKIWIDAQLPPTLALWLTETFDVEAIALRKLGLRDAKDVEIFEAARVANAVIMTKDLC' A
#
# COMPACT_ATOMS: atom_id res chain seq x y z
N MET A 1 10.89 6.91 -0.56
CA MET A 1 9.85 6.48 -1.52
C MET A 1 8.74 5.81 -0.73
N LYS A 2 7.48 6.22 -0.90
CA LYS A 2 6.35 5.65 -0.14
C LYS A 2 5.69 4.55 -0.95
N ILE A 3 5.52 3.37 -0.35
CA ILE A 3 4.88 2.22 -0.98
C ILE A 3 3.64 1.87 -0.18
N TRP A 4 2.50 1.79 -0.85
CA TRP A 4 1.26 1.32 -0.26
C TRP A 4 0.98 -0.11 -0.70
N ILE A 5 0.85 -1.00 0.28
CA ILE A 5 0.62 -2.42 0.06
C ILE A 5 -0.88 -2.67 0.09
N ASP A 6 -1.38 -3.22 -1.01
CA ASP A 6 -2.80 -3.52 -1.18
C ASP A 6 -3.36 -4.45 -0.08
N ALA A 7 -4.66 -4.35 0.20
CA ALA A 7 -5.31 -5.15 1.23
C ALA A 7 -5.29 -6.67 0.96
N GLN A 8 -5.11 -7.08 -0.30
CA GLN A 8 -4.95 -8.49 -0.70
C GLN A 8 -3.58 -9.07 -0.31
N LEU A 9 -2.59 -8.21 -0.06
CA LEU A 9 -1.26 -8.61 0.36
C LEU A 9 -1.16 -8.61 1.90
N PRO A 10 -0.33 -9.51 2.47
CA PRO A 10 -0.17 -9.57 3.92
C PRO A 10 0.50 -8.29 4.43
N PRO A 11 0.03 -7.71 5.55
CA PRO A 11 0.60 -6.48 6.12
C PRO A 11 2.04 -6.66 6.61
N THR A 12 2.47 -7.89 6.85
CA THR A 12 3.86 -8.24 7.18
C THR A 12 4.81 -7.95 6.02
N LEU A 13 4.33 -7.92 4.77
CA LEU A 13 5.11 -7.51 3.61
C LEU A 13 5.56 -6.04 3.72
N ALA A 14 4.67 -5.16 4.20
CA ALA A 14 5.01 -3.75 4.41
C ALA A 14 6.14 -3.59 5.45
N LEU A 15 6.06 -4.36 6.54
CA LEU A 15 7.11 -4.36 7.56
C LEU A 15 8.43 -4.87 6.99
N TRP A 16 8.41 -6.03 6.31
CA TRP A 16 9.60 -6.62 5.72
C TRP A 16 10.26 -5.70 4.68
N LEU A 17 9.47 -5.03 3.83
CA LEU A 17 9.98 -4.06 2.86
C LEU A 17 10.68 -2.89 3.55
N THR A 18 10.09 -2.38 4.63
CA THR A 18 10.66 -1.28 5.41
C THR A 18 11.98 -1.69 6.05
N GLU A 19 12.04 -2.88 6.65
CA GLU A 19 13.24 -3.40 7.31
C GLU A 19 14.36 -3.81 6.33
N THR A 20 14.01 -4.29 5.14
CA THR A 20 14.98 -4.85 4.18
C THR A 20 15.51 -3.82 3.19
N PHE A 21 14.67 -2.88 2.75
CA PHE A 21 14.99 -1.95 1.65
C PHE A 21 15.03 -0.48 2.06
N ASP A 22 14.85 -0.15 3.35
CA ASP A 22 14.80 1.23 3.85
C ASP A 22 13.78 2.11 3.10
N VAL A 23 12.65 1.49 2.71
CA VAL A 23 11.53 2.18 2.03
C VAL A 23 10.37 2.36 3.00
N GLU A 24 9.61 3.44 2.85
CA GLU A 24 8.44 3.68 3.69
C GLU A 24 7.26 2.87 3.14
N ALA A 25 7.06 1.64 3.63
CA ALA A 25 5.99 0.76 3.18
C ALA A 25 4.84 0.66 4.22
N ILE A 26 3.60 0.92 3.78
CA ILE A 26 2.41 0.94 4.63
C ILE A 26 1.31 0.12 3.99
N ALA A 27 0.66 -0.77 4.75
CA ALA A 27 -0.51 -1.50 4.26
C ALA A 27 -1.76 -0.60 4.20
N LEU A 28 -2.57 -0.68 3.14
CA LEU A 28 -3.82 0.09 2.98
C LEU A 28 -4.78 -0.10 4.17
N ARG A 29 -4.77 -1.28 4.80
CA ARG A 29 -5.54 -1.55 6.02
C ARG A 29 -5.16 -0.64 7.19
N LYS A 30 -3.88 -0.24 7.32
CA LYS A 30 -3.45 0.72 8.35
C LYS A 30 -3.89 2.14 8.05
N LEU A 31 -4.11 2.47 6.78
CA LEU A 31 -4.60 3.78 6.33
C LEU A 31 -6.13 3.90 6.38
N GLY A 32 -6.84 2.84 6.79
CA GLY A 32 -8.30 2.80 6.74
C GLY A 32 -8.87 2.65 5.32
N LEU A 33 -8.01 2.41 4.32
CA LEU A 33 -8.36 2.33 2.91
C LEU A 33 -8.60 0.89 2.43
N ARG A 34 -8.83 -0.05 3.35
CA ARG A 34 -9.04 -1.47 3.01
C ARG A 34 -10.31 -1.71 2.20
N ASP A 35 -11.39 -1.04 2.61
CA ASP A 35 -12.72 -1.21 2.01
C ASP A 35 -13.08 -0.01 1.11
N ALA A 36 -12.10 0.86 0.84
CA ALA A 36 -12.22 1.99 -0.06
C ALA A 36 -12.26 1.50 -1.51
N LYS A 37 -12.90 2.27 -2.39
CA LYS A 37 -12.90 1.97 -3.83
C LYS A 37 -11.53 2.26 -4.41
N ASP A 38 -11.15 1.54 -5.47
CA ASP A 38 -9.89 1.75 -6.18
C ASP A 38 -9.65 3.23 -6.50
N VAL A 39 -10.67 3.94 -6.98
CA VAL A 39 -10.60 5.38 -7.30
C VAL A 39 -10.17 6.22 -6.10
N GLU A 40 -10.68 5.92 -4.90
CA GLU A 40 -10.34 6.64 -3.68
C GLU A 40 -8.90 6.31 -3.23
N ILE A 41 -8.48 5.06 -3.38
CA ILE A 41 -7.12 4.59 -3.08
C ILE A 41 -6.12 5.31 -4.01
N PHE A 42 -6.39 5.36 -5.32
CA PHE A 42 -5.52 6.00 -6.29
C PHE A 42 -5.44 7.52 -6.10
N GLU A 43 -6.55 8.20 -5.81
CA GLU A 43 -6.51 9.64 -5.51
C GLU A 43 -5.73 9.92 -4.22
N ALA A 44 -5.95 9.15 -3.16
CA ALA A 44 -5.20 9.29 -1.91
C ALA A 44 -3.70 9.05 -2.12
N ALA A 45 -3.33 8.03 -2.91
CA ALA A 45 -1.93 7.74 -3.22
C ALA A 45 -1.28 8.84 -4.07
N ARG A 46 -2.03 9.42 -5.01
CA ARG A 46 -1.59 10.55 -5.84
C ARG A 46 -1.26 11.77 -4.98
N VAL A 47 -2.12 12.09 -4.02
CA VAL A 47 -1.89 13.20 -3.06
C VAL A 47 -0.69 12.89 -2.15
N ALA A 48 -0.53 11.65 -1.71
CA ALA A 48 0.58 11.21 -0.86
C ALA A 48 1.91 10.99 -1.61
N ASN A 49 1.90 11.11 -2.95
CA ASN A 49 3.00 10.72 -3.84
C ASN A 49 3.52 9.30 -3.54
N ALA A 50 2.59 8.36 -3.32
CA ALA A 50 2.86 6.98 -2.98
C ALA A 50 2.69 6.06 -4.19
N VAL A 51 3.53 5.03 -4.25
CA VAL A 51 3.42 3.94 -5.22
C VAL A 51 2.52 2.85 -4.63
N ILE A 52 1.45 2.49 -5.32
CA ILE A 52 0.58 1.38 -4.90
C ILE A 52 1.12 0.07 -5.48
N MET A 53 1.20 -0.97 -4.64
CA MET A 53 1.55 -2.33 -5.02
C MET A 53 0.32 -3.22 -4.82
N THR A 54 -0.30 -3.64 -5.93
CA THR A 54 -1.42 -4.59 -5.96
C THR A 54 -0.94 -5.98 -6.35
N LYS A 55 -1.73 -7.00 -6.01
CA LYS A 55 -1.55 -8.36 -6.53
C LYS A 55 -2.74 -8.68 -7.42
N ASP A 56 -2.54 -8.68 -8.72
CA ASP A 56 -3.58 -9.18 -9.63
C ASP A 56 -3.62 -10.71 -9.53
N LEU A 57 -4.73 -11.25 -9.04
CA LEU A 57 -5.05 -12.67 -9.16
C LEU A 57 -5.59 -12.89 -10.58
N CYS A 58 -4.72 -13.43 -11.45
CA CYS A 58 -5.13 -13.99 -12.73
C CYS A 58 -5.98 -15.25 -12.54
#